data_AF-A0A2N3IGE6-F1
#
_entry.id   AF-A0A2N3IGE6-F1
#
_cell.length_a   1.000
_cell.length_b   1.000
_cell.length_c   1.000
_cell.angle_alpha   90.00
_cell.angle_beta   90.00
_cell.angle_gamma   90.00
#
_symmetry.space_group_name_H-M   'P 1'
#
loop_
_entity.id
_entity.type
_entity.pdbx_description
1 polymer ?
#
loop_
_entity_poly.entity_id
_entity_poly.type
_entity_poly.pdbx_seq_one_letter_code
_entity_poly.pdbx_strand_id
1 'polypeptide(L)'
;MSTALKERKRAVSVSEIYTKKFNVLPFDGAWLDSFGKPELTGTWLVWGPSGNGKTRFVLQLCKYLATLGRKVAYNSLEEGASLSMRNAFMDVGMEEVKRRIVLLDAEPIDQLIERLQKRKSPDVVAIDSVQYTGMNYKDYKRLRAMFPNKMFILISHADGKNPAGRVAGSIKYDAFVKVRIEGYKAFPLSRYGGGKPYTIWAEGAEDYYMD
;
A
#
# COMPACT_ATOMS: atom_id res chain seq x y z
N MET A 1 -4.30 38.86 -10.25
CA MET A 1 -4.58 37.55 -9.61
C MET A 1 -3.36 37.16 -8.79
N SER A 2 -3.50 37.06 -7.48
CA SER A 2 -2.40 36.84 -6.52
C SER A 2 -1.73 35.49 -6.74
N THR A 3 -0.46 35.50 -7.15
CA THR A 3 0.46 34.36 -7.10
C THR A 3 0.81 34.12 -5.64
N ALA A 4 0.05 33.26 -4.96
CA ALA A 4 0.45 32.77 -3.65
C ALA A 4 1.81 32.06 -3.78
N LEU A 5 2.87 32.72 -3.29
CA LEU A 5 4.19 32.13 -3.17
C LEU A 5 4.05 30.82 -2.39
N LYS A 6 4.45 29.71 -3.03
CA LYS A 6 4.40 28.37 -2.44
C LYS A 6 5.26 28.38 -1.18
N GLU A 7 4.65 28.30 0.00
CA GLU A 7 5.37 28.30 1.27
C GLU A 7 6.48 27.24 1.24
N ARG A 8 7.72 27.68 1.44
CA ARG A 8 8.90 26.80 1.44
C ARG A 8 8.87 25.99 2.73
N LYS A 9 8.89 24.66 2.63
CA LYS A 9 9.08 23.80 3.81
C LYS A 9 10.41 24.17 4.47
N ARG A 10 10.38 24.40 5.79
CA ARG A 10 11.57 24.68 6.61
C ARG A 10 12.58 23.53 6.47
N ALA A 11 13.86 23.88 6.29
CA ALA A 11 14.94 22.89 6.30
C ALA A 11 15.04 22.22 7.67
N VAL A 12 15.33 20.92 7.70
CA VAL A 12 15.54 20.16 8.93
C VAL A 12 17.04 20.08 9.19
N SER A 13 17.48 20.54 10.36
CA SER A 13 18.88 20.42 10.78
C SER A 13 19.23 18.98 11.19
N VAL A 14 20.52 18.67 11.28
CA VAL A 14 21.01 17.36 11.75
C VAL A 14 20.51 17.05 13.17
N SER A 15 20.53 18.04 14.07
CA SER A 15 20.02 17.86 15.44
C SER A 15 18.51 17.65 15.48
N GLU A 16 17.75 18.36 14.63
CA GLU A 16 16.30 18.18 14.53
C GLU A 16 15.95 16.79 14.00
N ILE A 17 16.68 16.24 13.03
CA ILE A 17 16.37 14.89 12.50
C ILE A 17 16.65 13.79 13.53
N TYR A 18 17.70 13.94 14.37
CA TYR A 18 18.01 12.96 15.42
C TYR A 18 17.00 12.93 16.56
N THR A 19 16.39 14.07 16.87
CA THR A 19 15.37 14.17 17.93
C THR A 19 13.95 13.95 17.42
N LYS A 20 13.75 13.91 16.09
CA LYS A 20 12.45 13.76 15.48
C LYS A 20 11.85 12.39 15.79
N LYS A 21 10.62 12.42 16.31
CA LYS A 21 9.82 11.20 16.50
C LYS A 21 9.12 10.83 15.19
N PHE A 22 9.37 9.63 14.72
CA PHE A 22 8.70 9.04 13.56
C PHE A 22 7.61 8.08 14.00
N ASN A 23 6.54 7.97 13.21
CA ASN A 23 5.44 7.06 13.51
C ASN A 23 5.77 5.65 12.99
N VAL A 24 6.66 4.96 13.71
CA VAL A 24 7.10 3.61 13.34
C VAL A 24 6.02 2.59 13.70
N LEU A 25 5.67 1.74 12.74
CA LEU A 25 4.74 0.64 12.94
C LEU A 25 5.45 -0.51 13.67
N PRO A 26 4.86 -1.05 14.75
CA PRO A 26 5.47 -2.11 15.55
C PRO A 26 5.27 -3.48 14.89
N PHE A 27 5.85 -3.66 13.69
CA PHE A 27 5.79 -4.93 12.98
C PHE A 27 6.50 -6.02 13.80
N ASP A 28 5.92 -7.21 13.79
CA ASP A 28 6.37 -8.42 14.50
C ASP A 28 6.29 -9.67 13.61
N GLY A 29 6.83 -10.78 14.11
CA GLY A 29 6.81 -12.08 13.43
C GLY A 29 7.26 -12.02 11.96
N ALA A 30 6.50 -12.68 11.09
CA ALA A 30 6.77 -12.70 9.66
C ALA A 30 6.74 -11.30 9.00
N TRP A 31 5.92 -10.37 9.52
CA TRP A 31 5.88 -9.00 9.00
C TRP A 31 7.18 -8.25 9.28
N LEU A 32 7.74 -8.39 10.48
CA LEU A 32 9.04 -7.81 10.84
C LEU A 32 10.17 -8.41 10.00
N ASP A 33 10.19 -9.74 9.89
CA ASP A 33 11.21 -10.47 9.14
C ASP A 33 11.23 -10.10 7.65
N SER A 34 10.04 -9.85 7.08
CA SER A 34 9.91 -9.50 5.66
C SER A 34 10.10 -8.01 5.40
N PHE A 35 9.53 -7.12 6.21
CA PHE A 35 9.42 -5.69 5.87
C PHE A 35 10.19 -4.75 6.81
N GLY A 36 10.73 -5.26 7.91
CA GLY A 36 11.41 -4.47 8.93
C GLY A 36 10.45 -3.65 9.78
N LYS A 37 10.88 -2.45 10.19
CA LYS A 37 10.09 -1.52 11.02
C LYS A 37 9.68 -0.28 10.23
N PRO A 38 8.66 -0.39 9.36
CA PRO A 38 8.26 0.70 8.48
C PRO A 38 7.61 1.85 9.24
N GLU A 39 7.73 3.05 8.70
CA GLU A 39 6.99 4.21 9.17
C GLU A 39 5.58 4.26 8.55
N LEU A 40 4.58 4.78 9.27
CA LEU A 40 3.24 5.08 8.78
C LEU A 40 3.24 6.32 7.88
N THR A 41 3.87 6.20 6.71
CA THR A 41 3.94 7.24 5.68
C THR A 41 4.35 6.62 4.34
N GLY A 42 4.29 7.42 3.29
CA GLY A 42 4.86 7.09 2.00
C GLY A 42 4.07 6.03 1.26
N THR A 43 4.75 5.38 0.31
CA THR A 43 4.12 4.44 -0.62
C THR A 43 4.75 3.06 -0.50
N TRP A 44 3.90 2.05 -0.43
CA TRP A 44 4.21 0.66 -0.71
C TRP A 44 3.71 0.36 -2.11
N LEU A 45 4.57 -0.17 -2.97
CA LEU A 45 4.17 -0.64 -4.30
C LEU A 45 4.20 -2.15 -4.32
N VAL A 46 3.06 -2.77 -4.62
CA VAL A 46 2.88 -4.21 -4.76
C VAL A 46 2.58 -4.53 -6.22
N TRP A 47 3.34 -5.43 -6.84
CA TRP A 47 3.09 -5.83 -8.23
C TRP A 47 3.43 -7.29 -8.47
N GLY A 48 2.90 -7.86 -9.54
CA GLY A 48 3.08 -9.27 -9.89
C GLY A 48 2.07 -9.74 -10.93
N PRO A 49 2.27 -10.94 -11.52
CA PRO A 49 1.36 -11.48 -12.51
C PRO A 49 -0.07 -11.67 -11.96
N SER A 50 -1.06 -11.77 -12.84
CA SER A 50 -2.43 -12.10 -12.42
C SER A 50 -2.48 -13.47 -11.74
N GLY A 51 -3.43 -13.68 -10.82
CA GLY A 51 -3.60 -14.95 -10.09
C GLY A 51 -2.53 -15.31 -9.05
N ASN A 52 -1.45 -14.53 -8.91
CA ASN A 52 -0.31 -14.88 -8.03
C ASN A 52 -0.49 -14.48 -6.55
N GLY A 53 -1.67 -13.95 -6.17
CA GLY A 53 -1.97 -13.61 -4.77
C GLY A 53 -1.73 -12.16 -4.34
N LYS A 54 -1.61 -11.20 -5.28
CA LYS A 54 -1.45 -9.76 -4.95
C LYS A 54 -2.55 -9.23 -4.02
N THR A 55 -3.81 -9.40 -4.43
CA THR A 55 -4.99 -8.95 -3.68
C THR A 55 -5.02 -9.61 -2.30
N ARG A 56 -4.80 -10.93 -2.21
CA ARG A 56 -4.73 -11.66 -0.94
C ARG A 56 -3.64 -11.12 -0.01
N PHE A 57 -2.43 -10.87 -0.54
CA PHE A 57 -1.35 -10.26 0.23
C PHE A 57 -1.72 -8.87 0.76
N VAL A 58 -2.26 -7.99 -0.09
CA VAL A 58 -2.61 -6.64 0.35
C VAL A 58 -3.75 -6.66 1.37
N LEU A 59 -4.73 -7.55 1.22
CA LEU A 59 -5.77 -7.76 2.23
C LEU A 59 -5.17 -8.25 3.56
N GLN A 60 -4.25 -9.21 3.55
CA GLN A 60 -3.54 -9.65 4.76
C GLN A 60 -2.77 -8.50 5.42
N LEU A 61 -2.08 -7.67 4.63
CA LEU A 61 -1.38 -6.48 5.11
C LEU A 61 -2.35 -5.44 5.70
N CYS A 62 -3.47 -5.17 5.02
CA CYS A 62 -4.52 -4.28 5.51
C CYS A 62 -5.11 -4.78 6.83
N LYS A 63 -5.41 -6.08 6.95
CA LYS A 63 -5.88 -6.70 8.19
C LYS A 63 -4.87 -6.51 9.31
N TYR A 64 -3.60 -6.82 9.05
CA TYR A 64 -2.53 -6.66 10.03
C TYR A 64 -2.35 -5.20 10.48
N LEU A 65 -2.35 -4.24 9.57
CA LEU A 65 -2.30 -2.83 9.93
C LEU A 65 -3.52 -2.40 10.77
N ALA A 66 -4.69 -2.96 10.50
CA ALA A 66 -5.89 -2.71 11.28
C ALA A 66 -5.80 -3.30 12.70
N THR A 67 -5.19 -4.48 12.90
CA THR A 67 -4.94 -5.03 14.24
C THR A 67 -3.96 -4.15 15.04
N LEU A 68 -3.02 -3.48 14.38
CA LEU A 68 -2.16 -2.42 14.97
C LEU A 68 -2.89 -1.08 15.23
N GLY A 69 -4.21 -1.09 15.15
CA GLY A 69 -5.09 0.03 15.46
C GLY A 69 -5.22 1.09 14.36
N ARG A 70 -4.65 0.88 13.18
CA ARG A 70 -4.77 1.83 12.06
C ARG A 70 -6.15 1.76 11.42
N LYS A 71 -6.65 2.89 10.93
CA LYS A 71 -7.84 2.92 10.07
C LYS A 71 -7.43 2.71 8.63
N VAL A 72 -8.07 1.78 7.94
CA VAL A 72 -7.71 1.33 6.60
C VAL A 72 -8.87 1.55 5.65
N ALA A 73 -8.60 2.12 4.48
CA ALA A 73 -9.51 2.05 3.33
C ALA A 73 -8.87 1.19 2.25
N TYR A 74 -9.65 0.28 1.69
CA TYR A 74 -9.28 -0.50 0.51
C TYR A 74 -10.15 -0.03 -0.66
N ASN A 75 -9.57 0.58 -1.68
CA ASN A 75 -10.28 1.03 -2.86
C ASN A 75 -10.11 0.03 -4.00
N SER A 76 -11.16 -0.75 -4.25
CA SER A 76 -11.22 -1.73 -5.33
C SER A 76 -11.70 -1.03 -6.61
N LEU A 77 -10.78 -0.48 -7.38
CA LEU A 77 -11.06 0.15 -8.68
C LEU A 77 -11.22 -0.89 -9.79
N GLU A 78 -10.53 -2.03 -9.68
CA GLU A 78 -10.50 -3.07 -10.72
C GLU A 78 -11.74 -3.96 -10.69
N GLU A 79 -12.15 -4.43 -9.50
CA GLU A 79 -13.30 -5.33 -9.36
C GLU A 79 -14.50 -4.69 -8.65
N GLY A 80 -14.34 -3.54 -7.99
CA GLY A 80 -15.38 -2.97 -7.14
C GLY A 80 -15.76 -3.89 -5.98
N ALA A 81 -16.98 -3.74 -5.48
CA ALA A 81 -17.64 -4.63 -4.54
C ALA A 81 -18.17 -5.91 -5.26
N SER A 82 -17.25 -6.76 -5.74
CA SER A 82 -17.57 -8.00 -6.45
C SER A 82 -17.73 -9.22 -5.52
N LEU A 83 -18.26 -10.32 -6.07
CA LEU A 83 -18.25 -11.64 -5.42
C LEU A 83 -16.82 -12.11 -5.10
N SER A 84 -15.88 -11.88 -6.02
CA SER A 84 -14.45 -12.19 -5.85
C SER A 84 -13.87 -11.44 -4.65
N MET A 85 -14.12 -10.13 -4.56
CA MET A 85 -13.68 -9.31 -3.44
C MET A 85 -14.32 -9.75 -2.12
N ARG A 86 -15.62 -10.10 -2.13
CA ARG A 86 -16.31 -10.66 -0.94
C ARG A 86 -15.61 -11.92 -0.44
N ASN A 87 -15.34 -12.87 -1.34
CA ASN A 87 -14.68 -14.12 -0.99
C ASN A 87 -13.26 -13.86 -0.45
N ALA A 88 -12.50 -12.99 -1.10
CA ALA A 88 -11.16 -12.62 -0.64
C ALA A 88 -11.17 -11.99 0.77
N PHE A 89 -12.16 -11.16 1.09
CA PHE A 89 -12.35 -10.61 2.44
C PHE A 89 -12.70 -11.70 3.46
N MET A 90 -13.54 -12.67 3.08
CA MET A 90 -13.89 -13.80 3.94
C MET A 90 -12.67 -14.72 4.20
N ASP A 91 -11.93 -15.07 3.15
CA ASP A 91 -10.76 -15.96 3.22
C ASP A 91 -9.64 -15.39 4.10
N VAL A 92 -9.46 -14.06 4.11
CA VAL A 92 -8.51 -13.37 4.99
C VAL A 92 -9.07 -13.17 6.40
N GLY A 93 -10.37 -13.37 6.61
CA GLY A 93 -11.05 -13.17 7.90
C GLY A 93 -11.16 -11.70 8.27
N MET A 94 -11.55 -10.84 7.31
CA MET A 94 -11.58 -9.39 7.51
C MET A 94 -12.63 -8.93 8.54
N GLU A 95 -13.61 -9.78 8.85
CA GLU A 95 -14.65 -9.56 9.86
C GLU A 95 -14.05 -9.19 11.24
N GLU A 96 -12.91 -9.77 11.61
CA GLU A 96 -12.19 -9.51 12.87
C GLU A 96 -11.81 -8.03 13.05
N VAL A 97 -11.62 -7.31 11.94
CA VAL A 97 -11.17 -5.90 11.92
C VAL A 97 -12.20 -4.95 11.30
N LYS A 98 -13.46 -5.39 11.13
CA LYS A 98 -14.52 -4.66 10.41
C LYS A 98 -14.75 -3.20 10.85
N ARG A 99 -14.47 -2.87 12.11
CA ARG A 99 -14.62 -1.49 12.64
C ARG A 99 -13.51 -0.53 12.19
N ARG A 100 -12.42 -1.06 11.63
CA ARG A 100 -11.22 -0.31 11.25
C ARG A 100 -10.94 -0.34 9.76
N ILE A 101 -11.63 -1.17 9.00
CA ILE A 101 -11.49 -1.26 7.55
C ILE A 101 -12.78 -0.84 6.85
N VAL A 102 -12.63 -0.17 5.71
CA VAL A 102 -13.73 0.14 4.80
C VAL A 102 -13.33 -0.26 3.38
N LEU A 103 -14.22 -0.95 2.68
CA LEU A 103 -14.12 -1.19 1.24
C LEU A 103 -14.75 0.01 0.51
N LEU A 104 -14.00 0.61 -0.40
CA LEU A 104 -14.48 1.65 -1.31
C LEU A 104 -14.71 0.99 -2.67
N ASP A 105 -15.89 1.23 -3.23
CA ASP A 105 -16.35 0.63 -4.48
C ASP A 105 -16.00 1.56 -5.65
N ALA A 106 -14.87 1.29 -6.29
CA ALA A 106 -14.32 2.04 -7.41
C ALA A 106 -14.33 3.58 -7.22
N GLU A 107 -14.01 4.06 -6.02
CA GLU A 107 -14.06 5.49 -5.69
C GLU A 107 -12.99 6.27 -6.49
N PRO A 108 -13.38 7.24 -7.34
CA PRO A 108 -12.43 8.05 -8.10
C PRO A 108 -11.44 8.81 -7.22
N ILE A 109 -10.25 9.13 -7.75
CA ILE A 109 -9.15 9.71 -6.96
C ILE A 109 -9.50 11.08 -6.36
N ASP A 110 -10.27 11.90 -7.05
CA ASP A 110 -10.78 13.17 -6.54
C ASP A 110 -11.71 12.98 -5.33
N GLN A 111 -12.65 12.04 -5.40
CA GLN A 111 -13.52 11.69 -4.27
C GLN A 111 -12.73 11.08 -3.10
N LEU A 112 -11.74 10.24 -3.40
CA LEU A 112 -10.82 9.71 -2.40
C LEU A 112 -10.06 10.84 -1.71
N ILE A 113 -9.60 11.86 -2.44
CA ILE A 113 -8.94 13.04 -1.86
C ILE A 113 -9.90 13.76 -0.91
N GLU A 114 -11.14 14.00 -1.29
CA GLU A 114 -12.16 14.62 -0.42
C GLU A 114 -12.40 13.81 0.85
N ARG A 115 -12.49 12.48 0.74
CA ARG A 115 -12.60 11.57 1.89
C ARG A 115 -11.41 11.71 2.82
N LEU A 116 -10.20 11.78 2.28
CA LEU A 116 -8.97 11.86 3.07
C LEU A 116 -8.77 13.21 3.77
N GLN A 117 -9.38 14.29 3.26
CA GLN A 117 -9.39 15.61 3.90
C GLN A 117 -10.28 15.67 5.15
N LYS A 118 -11.27 14.77 5.28
CA LYS A 118 -12.17 14.74 6.45
C LYS A 118 -11.41 14.37 7.73
N ARG A 119 -11.88 14.89 8.88
CA ARG A 119 -11.33 14.52 10.19
C ARG A 119 -11.48 13.02 10.43
N LYS A 120 -10.47 12.42 11.08
CA LYS A 120 -10.43 10.98 11.42
C LYS A 120 -10.54 10.05 10.19
N SER A 121 -10.17 10.54 9.00
CA SER A 121 -10.04 9.77 7.77
C SER A 121 -9.01 8.63 7.91
N PRO A 122 -9.03 7.61 7.02
CA PRO A 122 -8.12 6.48 7.08
C PRO A 122 -6.63 6.87 7.17
N ASP A 123 -5.87 6.12 7.95
CA ASP A 123 -4.41 6.27 8.08
C ASP A 123 -3.66 5.56 6.94
N VAL A 124 -4.24 4.46 6.46
CA VAL A 124 -3.73 3.61 5.39
C VAL A 124 -4.76 3.55 4.27
N VAL A 125 -4.30 3.67 3.03
CA VAL A 125 -5.15 3.62 1.83
C VAL A 125 -4.55 2.64 0.83
N ALA A 126 -5.21 1.52 0.63
CA ALA A 126 -4.90 0.59 -0.46
C ALA A 126 -5.67 0.99 -1.72
N ILE A 127 -5.00 1.00 -2.87
CA ILE A 127 -5.59 1.30 -4.19
C ILE A 127 -5.29 0.14 -5.13
N ASP A 128 -6.36 -0.51 -5.59
CA ASP A 128 -6.32 -1.71 -6.42
C ASP A 128 -7.07 -1.47 -7.74
N SER A 129 -6.41 -1.11 -8.85
CA SER A 129 -4.96 -0.97 -9.04
C SER A 129 -4.61 0.36 -9.73
N VAL A 130 -3.30 0.71 -9.77
CA VAL A 130 -2.79 1.98 -10.33
C VAL A 130 -3.32 2.23 -11.75
N GLN A 131 -3.45 1.19 -12.55
CA GLN A 131 -3.90 1.25 -13.94
C GLN A 131 -5.32 1.86 -14.08
N TYR A 132 -6.18 1.66 -13.09
CA TYR A 132 -7.58 2.13 -13.11
C TYR A 132 -7.78 3.51 -12.49
N THR A 133 -6.70 4.11 -11.97
CA THR A 133 -6.78 5.43 -11.30
C THR A 133 -6.87 6.60 -12.27
N GLY A 134 -6.44 6.43 -13.53
CA GLY A 134 -6.25 7.51 -14.49
C GLY A 134 -5.12 8.49 -14.12
N MET A 135 -4.39 8.27 -13.02
CA MET A 135 -3.34 9.17 -12.57
C MET A 135 -2.09 9.09 -13.44
N ASN A 136 -1.49 10.24 -13.73
CA ASN A 136 -0.09 10.29 -14.16
C ASN A 136 0.85 10.42 -12.94
N TYR A 137 2.17 10.41 -13.17
CA TYR A 137 3.14 10.49 -12.08
C TYR A 137 3.11 11.82 -11.29
N LYS A 138 2.69 12.92 -11.92
CA LYS A 138 2.52 14.21 -11.25
C LYS A 138 1.33 14.16 -10.28
N ASP A 139 0.23 13.52 -10.67
CA ASP A 139 -0.96 13.35 -9.83
C ASP A 139 -0.64 12.47 -8.62
N TYR A 140 0.08 11.36 -8.82
CA TYR A 140 0.61 10.52 -7.73
C TYR A 140 1.43 11.34 -6.72
N LYS A 141 2.41 12.14 -7.21
CA LYS A 141 3.24 12.98 -6.34
C LYS A 141 2.40 14.01 -5.58
N ARG A 142 1.37 14.57 -6.23
CA ARG A 142 0.43 15.50 -5.58
C ARG A 142 -0.34 14.80 -4.47
N LEU A 143 -0.91 13.63 -4.73
CA LEU A 143 -1.63 12.82 -3.74
C LEU A 143 -0.77 12.58 -2.50
N ARG A 144 0.46 12.08 -2.71
CA ARG A 144 1.42 11.85 -1.62
C ARG A 144 1.79 13.12 -0.84
N ALA A 145 1.97 14.23 -1.54
CA ALA A 145 2.34 15.50 -0.91
C ALA A 145 1.21 16.11 -0.07
N MET A 146 -0.05 15.88 -0.47
CA MET A 146 -1.23 16.33 0.29
C MET A 146 -1.42 15.56 1.60
N PHE A 147 -0.99 14.29 1.65
CA PHE A 147 -1.21 13.42 2.79
C PHE A 147 0.10 12.82 3.33
N PRO A 148 1.05 13.64 3.82
CA PRO A 148 2.39 13.18 4.20
C PRO A 148 2.40 12.23 5.42
N ASN A 149 1.34 12.19 6.21
CA ASN A 149 1.21 11.34 7.39
C ASN A 149 0.32 10.11 7.14
N LYS A 150 0.01 9.81 5.87
CA LYS A 150 -0.76 8.63 5.46
C LYS A 150 0.15 7.67 4.71
N MET A 151 -0.15 6.38 4.82
CA MET A 151 0.48 5.34 4.02
C MET A 151 -0.42 4.99 2.84
N PHE A 152 0.16 4.93 1.64
CA PHE A 152 -0.49 4.43 0.44
C PHE A 152 0.06 3.05 0.09
N ILE A 153 -0.82 2.07 -0.14
CA ILE A 153 -0.46 0.76 -0.68
C ILE A 153 -1.03 0.69 -2.08
N LEU A 154 -0.17 0.74 -3.08
CA LEU A 154 -0.57 0.75 -4.48
C LEU A 154 -0.35 -0.63 -5.08
N ILE A 155 -1.41 -1.23 -5.62
CA ILE A 155 -1.32 -2.46 -6.38
C ILE A 155 -1.12 -2.11 -7.84
N SER A 156 -0.27 -2.88 -8.52
CA SER A 156 -0.05 -2.75 -9.94
C SER A 156 -0.03 -4.11 -10.62
N HIS A 157 -0.49 -4.15 -11.87
CA HIS A 157 -0.19 -5.25 -12.77
C HIS A 157 1.33 -5.34 -13.02
N ALA A 158 1.78 -6.42 -13.65
CA ALA A 158 3.18 -6.63 -13.98
C ALA A 158 3.41 -6.75 -15.48
N ASP A 159 4.57 -6.26 -15.92
CA ASP A 159 5.18 -6.51 -17.22
C ASP A 159 6.52 -7.22 -16.96
N GLY A 160 6.53 -8.54 -17.13
CA GLY A 160 7.59 -9.41 -16.65
C GLY A 160 7.87 -9.21 -15.14
N LYS A 161 9.12 -8.85 -14.80
CA LYS A 161 9.54 -8.61 -13.40
C LYS A 161 9.26 -7.18 -12.91
N ASN A 162 8.70 -6.31 -13.76
CA ASN A 162 8.47 -4.90 -13.45
C ASN A 162 6.97 -4.60 -13.29
N PRO A 163 6.60 -3.53 -12.57
CA PRO A 163 5.21 -3.07 -12.56
C PRO A 163 4.83 -2.52 -13.94
N ALA A 164 3.59 -2.75 -14.35
CA ALA A 164 3.13 -2.44 -15.70
C ALA A 164 2.96 -0.93 -15.95
N GLY A 165 3.52 -0.45 -17.05
CA GLY A 165 3.35 0.91 -17.53
C GLY A 165 4.26 1.95 -16.86
N ARG A 166 4.42 3.09 -17.54
CA ARG A 166 5.36 4.17 -17.16
C ARG A 166 5.09 4.77 -15.78
N VAL A 167 3.83 4.91 -15.41
CA VAL A 167 3.44 5.51 -14.12
C VAL A 167 3.85 4.59 -12.97
N ALA A 168 3.46 3.32 -13.00
CA ALA A 168 3.82 2.37 -11.94
C ALA A 168 5.34 2.13 -11.88
N GLY A 169 6.01 2.10 -13.04
CA GLY A 169 7.47 2.09 -13.13
C GLY A 169 8.12 3.30 -12.45
N SER A 170 7.56 4.50 -12.60
CA SER A 170 8.04 5.71 -11.91
C SER A 170 7.77 5.66 -10.41
N ILE A 171 6.58 5.21 -10.01
CA ILE A 171 6.20 5.01 -8.59
C ILE A 171 7.16 4.03 -7.91
N LYS A 172 7.62 2.98 -8.61
CA LYS A 172 8.61 2.03 -8.07
C LYS A 172 9.85 2.72 -7.52
N TYR A 173 10.35 3.77 -8.17
CA TYR A 173 11.53 4.51 -7.68
C TYR A 173 11.24 5.39 -6.46
N ASP A 174 10.01 5.92 -6.34
CA ASP A 174 9.58 6.73 -5.18
C ASP A 174 9.19 5.88 -3.97
N ALA A 175 8.73 4.65 -4.21
CA ALA A 175 8.19 3.76 -3.19
C ALA A 175 9.21 3.46 -2.08
N PHE A 176 8.70 3.45 -0.84
CA PHE A 176 9.48 3.19 0.36
C PHE A 176 9.70 1.69 0.55
N VAL A 177 8.66 0.91 0.24
CA VAL A 177 8.69 -0.54 0.21
C VAL A 177 8.18 -1.00 -1.16
N LYS A 178 8.93 -1.91 -1.78
CA LYS A 178 8.60 -2.49 -3.08
C LYS A 178 8.38 -3.98 -2.87
N VAL A 179 7.25 -4.52 -3.30
CA VAL A 179 6.88 -5.91 -3.06
C VAL A 179 6.51 -6.57 -4.37
N ARG A 180 7.38 -7.45 -4.85
CA ARG A 180 7.07 -8.28 -6.01
C ARG A 180 6.37 -9.54 -5.53
N ILE A 181 5.25 -9.89 -6.15
CA ILE A 181 4.48 -11.10 -5.87
C ILE A 181 4.71 -12.10 -7.00
N GLU A 182 5.06 -13.32 -6.66
CA GLU A 182 5.26 -14.44 -7.58
C GLU A 182 5.00 -15.74 -6.81
N GLY A 183 4.23 -16.66 -7.37
CA GLY A 183 4.01 -17.98 -6.77
C GLY A 183 3.50 -17.93 -5.32
N TYR A 184 2.57 -17.02 -5.02
CA TYR A 184 2.03 -16.83 -3.67
C TYR A 184 3.07 -16.50 -2.59
N LYS A 185 4.23 -15.96 -2.99
CA LYS A 185 5.21 -15.34 -2.11
C LYS A 185 5.37 -13.86 -2.44
N ALA A 186 5.54 -13.06 -1.40
CA ALA A 186 5.89 -11.66 -1.49
C ALA A 186 7.40 -11.48 -1.25
N PHE A 187 8.07 -10.83 -2.20
CA PHE A 187 9.51 -10.57 -2.20
C PHE A 187 9.76 -9.08 -1.95
N PRO A 188 10.06 -8.68 -0.70
CA PRO A 188 10.19 -7.28 -0.33
C PRO A 188 11.58 -6.72 -0.66
N LEU A 189 11.59 -5.45 -1.09
CA LEU A 189 12.74 -4.56 -1.05
C LEU A 189 12.33 -3.34 -0.22
N SER A 190 12.70 -3.36 1.06
CA SER A 190 12.33 -2.35 2.06
C SER A 190 13.55 -1.51 2.46
N ARG A 191 13.34 -0.21 2.64
CA ARG A 191 14.36 0.68 3.24
C ARG A 191 14.44 0.58 4.76
N TYR A 192 13.57 -0.21 5.39
CA TYR A 192 13.41 -0.32 6.84
C TYR A 192 13.99 -1.63 7.41
N GLY A 193 14.75 -2.38 6.59
CA GLY A 193 15.24 -3.72 6.92
C GLY A 193 14.25 -4.82 6.54
N GLY A 194 14.42 -6.00 7.12
CA GLY A 194 13.73 -7.22 6.70
C GLY A 194 14.39 -7.84 5.47
N GLY A 195 13.59 -8.40 4.57
CA GLY A 195 14.05 -8.99 3.31
C GLY A 195 13.72 -10.47 3.14
N LYS A 196 13.20 -11.15 4.18
CA LYS A 196 12.73 -12.53 4.00
C LYS A 196 11.47 -12.55 3.13
N PRO A 197 11.32 -13.50 2.20
CA PRO A 197 10.05 -13.69 1.51
C PRO A 197 8.91 -13.95 2.51
N TYR A 198 7.76 -13.34 2.26
CA TYR A 198 6.54 -13.59 3.04
C TYR A 198 5.65 -14.57 2.25
N THR A 199 5.30 -15.69 2.86
CA THR A 199 4.40 -16.68 2.25
C THR A 199 2.95 -16.24 2.42
N ILE A 200 2.25 -16.02 1.31
CA ILE A 200 0.86 -15.54 1.27
C ILE A 200 -0.11 -16.71 1.43
N TRP A 201 0.20 -17.80 0.75
CA TRP A 201 -0.55 -19.06 0.75
C TRP A 201 0.46 -20.20 0.63
N ALA A 202 0.53 -21.07 1.64
CA ALA A 202 1.57 -22.09 1.74
C ALA A 202 1.41 -23.16 0.67
N GLU A 203 0.20 -23.70 0.54
CA GLU A 203 -0.13 -24.78 -0.40
C GLU A 203 0.09 -24.32 -1.85
N GLY A 204 -0.44 -23.15 -2.23
CA GLY A 204 -0.22 -22.64 -3.58
C GLY A 204 1.23 -22.29 -3.88
N ALA A 205 2.00 -21.86 -2.87
CA ALA A 205 3.42 -21.63 -3.06
C ALA A 205 4.20 -22.94 -3.20
N GLU A 206 3.81 -23.98 -2.46
CA GLU A 206 4.40 -25.31 -2.61
C GLU A 206 4.17 -25.83 -4.03
N ASP A 207 2.92 -25.84 -4.50
CA ASP A 207 2.55 -26.26 -5.86
C ASP A 207 3.32 -25.47 -6.94
N TYR A 208 3.47 -24.16 -6.79
CA TYR A 208 4.13 -23.31 -7.79
C TYR A 208 5.65 -23.54 -7.91
N TYR A 209 6.32 -23.92 -6.81
CA TYR A 209 7.79 -24.04 -6.76
C TYR A 209 8.29 -25.49 -6.73
N MET A 210 7.40 -26.48 -6.77
CA MET A 210 7.75 -27.90 -6.94
C MET A 210 8.06 -28.26 -8.41
N ASP A 211 7.64 -27.42 -9.37
CA ASP A 211 7.96 -27.49 -10.80
C ASP A 211 9.23 -26.68 -11.16
#